data_AF-A0A2T4PSH6-F1
#
_entry.id   AF-A0A2T4PSH6-F1
#
_cell.length_a   1.000
_cell.length_b   1.000
_cell.length_c   1.000
_cell.angle_alpha   90.00
_cell.angle_beta   90.00
_cell.angle_gamma   90.00
#
_symmetry.space_group_name_H-M   'P 1'
#
loop_
_entity.id
_entity.type
_entity.pdbx_description
1 polymer ?
#
loop_
_entity_poly.entity_id
_entity_poly.type
_entity_poly.pdbx_seq_one_letter_code
_entity_poly.pdbx_strand_id
1 'polypeptide(L)'
;MKKIISVALSTTILLAGCGLMSNKKEIPETVSVKDYDGRYIGDHDKKNEAFLEKHKAQAEKMYKDYVKEVFGKEAKINGIHSYSNPSPSLKTSEGISIVGTIDYDVPFQFYLSFVEVDGQLALNTITQDQSNEIRGVFAAMLFKRYEQDIETTRRKFKEVVEKDGYYAMNKKLEKHQEFKGVTKQYLDFTTESTIGVEDFKKDFKPVMELKGEAFNQKMDKLIQKYPEIKNKMKTDFIAYYSKDKEVENKEVTRYALNLRKRTNNIMKKINGEKTMYLYEDTVMPDEISSLGLLESKGHKVNIGGGDY
;
A
#
# COMPACT_ATOMS: atom_id res chain seq x y z
N MET A 1 57.94 2.64 45.42
CA MET A 1 56.72 2.76 46.26
C MET A 1 55.78 3.76 45.60
N LYS A 2 54.51 3.36 45.47
CA LYS A 2 53.38 4.07 44.87
C LYS A 2 53.23 5.51 45.39
N LYS A 3 52.76 6.43 44.52
CA LYS A 3 51.60 7.30 44.81
C LYS A 3 51.05 7.94 43.52
N ILE A 4 49.76 7.73 43.34
CA ILE A 4 48.85 8.26 42.30
C ILE A 4 48.39 9.65 42.76
N ILE A 5 48.43 10.66 41.89
CA ILE A 5 47.57 11.87 41.92
C ILE A 5 47.40 12.32 40.45
N SER A 6 46.34 11.88 39.75
CA SER A 6 45.08 12.62 39.53
C SER A 6 45.26 13.91 38.73
N VAL A 7 45.26 13.82 37.40
CA VAL A 7 45.12 14.99 36.52
C VAL A 7 43.64 15.33 36.43
N ALA A 8 43.25 16.45 37.04
CA ALA A 8 41.94 17.06 36.87
C ALA A 8 41.86 17.64 35.45
N LEU A 9 41.14 16.97 34.54
CA LEU A 9 40.65 17.63 33.33
C LEU A 9 39.37 18.38 33.69
N SER A 10 39.51 19.69 33.72
CA SER A 10 38.47 20.70 33.90
C SER A 10 37.28 20.47 32.97
N THR A 11 36.14 20.17 33.58
CA THR A 11 34.81 20.16 32.97
C THR A 11 34.40 21.60 32.67
N THR A 12 34.55 22.04 31.42
CA THR A 12 33.91 23.28 30.97
C THR A 12 32.47 22.94 30.59
N ILE A 13 31.57 23.08 31.57
CA ILE A 13 30.13 23.08 31.35
C ILE A 13 29.78 24.43 30.70
N LEU A 14 29.59 24.45 29.39
CA LEU A 14 28.86 25.52 28.71
C LEU A 14 27.38 25.12 28.68
N LEU A 15 26.66 25.52 29.73
CA LEU A 15 25.20 25.61 29.75
C LEU A 15 24.81 27.03 29.30
N ALA A 16 24.39 27.18 28.05
CA ALA A 16 23.50 28.27 27.64
C ALA A 16 22.88 27.92 26.27
N GLY A 17 21.69 27.34 26.31
CA GLY A 17 20.89 27.05 25.13
C GLY A 17 19.86 25.98 25.42
N CYS A 18 18.77 26.35 26.10
CA CYS A 18 17.52 25.58 26.09
C CYS A 18 16.95 25.56 24.67
N GLY A 19 17.57 24.81 23.76
CA GLY A 19 16.87 24.21 22.65
C GLY A 19 16.18 22.98 23.20
N LEU A 20 14.86 22.87 23.07
CA LEU A 20 14.16 21.60 23.19
C LEU A 20 14.94 20.56 22.36
N MET A 21 15.66 19.65 23.02
CA MET A 21 16.11 18.43 22.36
C MET A 21 14.83 17.65 22.07
N SER A 22 14.24 17.87 20.90
CA SER A 22 13.30 16.91 20.36
C SER A 22 14.08 15.61 20.20
N ASN A 23 13.78 14.61 21.03
CA ASN A 23 14.12 13.21 20.75
C ASN A 23 13.35 12.79 19.50
N LYS A 24 13.64 13.41 18.35
CA LYS A 24 13.06 13.06 17.07
C LYS A 24 13.82 11.80 16.65
N LYS A 25 13.08 10.71 16.51
CA LYS A 25 13.60 9.44 16.01
C LYS A 25 14.43 9.72 14.76
N GLU A 26 15.67 9.26 14.72
CA GLU A 26 16.51 9.44 13.52
C GLU A 26 15.98 8.51 12.44
N ILE A 27 15.18 9.07 11.54
CA ILE A 27 14.59 8.37 10.40
C ILE A 27 15.47 8.66 9.19
N PRO A 28 15.96 7.64 8.47
CA PRO A 28 16.73 7.85 7.26
C PRO A 28 15.96 8.68 6.24
N GLU A 29 16.64 9.54 5.48
CA GLU A 29 15.99 10.33 4.43
C GLU A 29 15.36 9.46 3.33
N THR A 30 16.01 8.33 3.02
CA THR A 30 15.55 7.35 2.03
C THR A 30 15.95 5.94 2.44
N VAL A 31 15.20 4.95 1.99
CA VAL A 31 15.49 3.53 2.16
C VAL A 31 15.29 2.76 0.86
N SER A 32 15.87 1.57 0.77
CA SER A 32 15.67 0.65 -0.36
C SER A 32 14.49 -0.28 -0.09
N VAL A 33 13.67 -0.54 -1.12
CA VAL A 33 12.54 -1.47 -1.07
C VAL A 33 12.97 -2.94 -0.99
N LYS A 34 14.27 -3.24 -1.16
CA LYS A 34 14.81 -4.61 -1.01
C LYS A 34 14.83 -5.06 0.44
N ASP A 35 15.20 -4.17 1.35
CA ASP A 35 15.51 -4.53 2.73
C ASP A 35 14.66 -3.77 3.76
N TYR A 36 14.00 -2.67 3.34
CA TYR A 36 13.15 -1.91 4.23
C TYR A 36 11.94 -2.71 4.71
N ASP A 37 11.63 -2.59 5.99
CA ASP A 37 10.69 -3.46 6.67
C ASP A 37 9.44 -2.74 7.19
N GLY A 38 9.27 -1.45 6.85
CA GLY A 38 8.10 -0.65 7.19
C GLY A 38 8.12 -0.02 8.58
N ARG A 39 9.21 -0.15 9.35
CA ARG A 39 9.27 0.27 10.77
C ARG A 39 9.08 1.76 11.06
N TYR A 40 9.22 2.61 10.05
CA TYR A 40 9.06 4.06 10.19
C TYR A 40 7.80 4.59 9.49
N ILE A 41 6.93 3.75 8.95
CA ILE A 41 5.69 4.22 8.30
C ILE A 41 4.82 4.93 9.35
N GLY A 42 4.29 6.11 8.99
CA GLY A 42 3.41 6.92 9.83
C GLY A 42 4.10 8.16 10.40
N ASP A 43 3.29 8.96 11.07
CA ASP A 43 3.69 10.22 11.71
C ASP A 43 4.30 9.96 13.10
N HIS A 44 5.53 10.45 13.32
CA HIS A 44 6.28 10.28 14.58
C HIS A 44 6.24 11.52 15.48
N ASP A 45 5.30 12.44 15.28
CA ASP A 45 5.07 13.51 16.23
C ASP A 45 4.55 12.95 17.57
N LYS A 46 5.05 13.47 18.69
CA LYS A 46 4.75 12.95 20.04
C LYS A 46 3.25 12.86 20.35
N LYS A 47 2.44 13.78 19.81
CA LYS A 47 0.98 13.77 20.01
C LYS A 47 0.33 12.62 19.25
N ASN A 48 0.78 12.37 18.02
CA ASN A 48 0.36 11.27 17.18
C ASN A 48 0.76 9.91 17.78
N GLU A 49 1.98 9.79 18.31
CA GLU A 49 2.42 8.60 19.04
C GLU A 49 1.58 8.35 20.30
N ALA A 50 1.31 9.39 21.10
CA ALA A 50 0.47 9.29 22.29
C ALA A 50 -0.99 8.93 21.96
N PHE A 51 -1.54 9.48 20.86
CA PHE A 51 -2.87 9.14 20.36
C PHE A 51 -2.94 7.67 19.93
N LEU A 52 -1.94 7.21 19.18
CA LEU A 52 -1.81 5.81 18.80
C LEU A 52 -1.77 4.90 20.03
N GLU A 53 -0.91 5.19 21.01
CA GLU A 53 -0.81 4.40 22.24
C GLU A 53 -2.15 4.32 22.99
N LYS A 54 -2.85 5.45 23.12
CA LYS A 54 -4.16 5.53 23.81
C LYS A 54 -5.24 4.70 23.11
N HIS A 55 -5.31 4.71 21.78
CA HIS A 55 -6.46 4.19 21.03
C HIS A 55 -6.19 2.89 20.25
N LYS A 56 -4.94 2.39 20.22
CA LYS A 56 -4.54 1.21 19.44
C LYS A 56 -5.46 0.01 19.63
N ALA A 57 -5.68 -0.42 20.87
CA ALA A 57 -6.49 -1.61 21.15
C ALA A 57 -7.95 -1.46 20.69
N GLN A 58 -8.52 -0.26 20.84
CA GLN A 58 -9.87 0.05 20.35
C GLN A 58 -9.92 0.03 18.83
N ALA A 59 -8.96 0.67 18.17
CA ALA A 59 -8.86 0.71 16.70
C ALA A 59 -8.69 -0.70 16.12
N GLU A 60 -7.82 -1.54 16.70
CA GLU A 60 -7.65 -2.94 16.30
C GLU A 60 -8.94 -3.74 16.39
N LYS A 61 -9.70 -3.55 17.49
CA LYS A 61 -11.00 -4.21 17.67
C LYS A 61 -12.00 -3.74 16.61
N MET A 62 -12.14 -2.43 16.41
CA MET A 62 -13.04 -1.86 15.41
C MET A 62 -12.70 -2.34 13.99
N TYR A 63 -11.41 -2.42 13.64
CA TYR A 63 -10.96 -2.94 12.36
C TYR A 63 -11.38 -4.40 12.15
N LYS A 64 -11.13 -5.27 13.13
CA LYS A 64 -11.51 -6.70 13.04
C LYS A 64 -13.03 -6.90 13.00
N ASP A 65 -13.76 -6.16 13.82
CA ASP A 65 -15.22 -6.20 13.83
C ASP A 65 -15.78 -5.77 12.46
N TYR A 66 -15.25 -4.70 11.87
CA TYR A 66 -15.61 -4.25 10.53
C TYR A 66 -15.35 -5.33 9.47
N VAL A 67 -14.14 -5.90 9.44
CA VAL A 67 -13.77 -6.94 8.48
C VAL A 67 -14.71 -8.13 8.57
N LYS A 68 -15.04 -8.57 9.78
CA LYS A 68 -15.96 -9.68 10.01
C LYS A 68 -17.39 -9.35 9.61
N GLU A 69 -17.86 -8.15 9.95
CA GLU A 69 -19.22 -7.70 9.62
C GLU A 69 -19.39 -7.56 8.11
N VAL A 70 -18.48 -6.85 7.43
CA VAL A 70 -18.60 -6.51 6.02
C VAL A 70 -18.24 -7.72 5.17
N PHE A 71 -17.08 -8.33 5.36
CA PHE A 71 -16.59 -9.40 4.48
C PHE A 71 -16.92 -10.82 4.97
N GLY A 72 -17.24 -11.01 6.25
CA GLY A 72 -17.39 -12.36 6.82
C GLY A 72 -16.05 -13.12 6.88
N LYS A 73 -14.94 -12.38 6.93
CA LYS A 73 -13.57 -12.93 6.94
C LYS A 73 -12.82 -12.48 8.18
N GLU A 74 -11.63 -13.04 8.35
CA GLU A 74 -10.65 -12.59 9.33
C GLU A 74 -9.56 -11.77 8.62
N ALA A 75 -8.81 -10.98 9.38
CA ALA A 75 -7.69 -10.23 8.86
C ALA A 75 -6.44 -10.37 9.72
N LYS A 76 -5.29 -10.51 9.05
CA LYS A 76 -3.99 -10.31 9.68
C LYS A 76 -3.63 -8.84 9.61
N ILE A 77 -3.52 -8.17 10.76
CA ILE A 77 -2.99 -6.81 10.82
C ILE A 77 -1.50 -6.84 10.49
N ASN A 78 -1.10 -6.02 9.53
CA ASN A 78 0.29 -5.88 9.09
C ASN A 78 0.92 -4.61 9.66
N GLY A 79 0.15 -3.53 9.75
CA GLY A 79 0.64 -2.22 10.19
C GLY A 79 -0.44 -1.43 10.91
N ILE A 80 -0.01 -0.65 11.90
CA ILE A 80 -0.83 0.32 12.62
C ILE A 80 0.04 1.56 12.77
N HIS A 81 -0.41 2.66 12.17
CA HIS A 81 0.38 3.86 12.00
C HIS A 81 -0.44 5.05 12.48
N SER A 82 0.22 6.01 13.12
CA SER A 82 -0.38 7.32 13.35
C SER A 82 -0.30 8.18 12.10
N TYR A 83 -1.22 9.12 11.94
CA TYR A 83 -1.16 10.14 10.90
C TYR A 83 -1.75 11.45 11.39
N SER A 84 -1.25 12.56 10.87
CA SER A 84 -1.89 13.87 11.02
C SER A 84 -2.95 14.04 9.93
N ASN A 85 -4.21 14.22 10.31
CA ASN A 85 -5.28 14.52 9.36
C ASN A 85 -5.15 15.98 8.87
N PRO A 86 -4.90 16.23 7.56
CA PRO A 86 -4.66 17.58 7.07
C PRO A 86 -5.95 18.40 6.83
N SER A 87 -7.13 17.89 7.20
CA SER A 87 -8.42 18.56 6.93
C SER A 87 -8.40 20.04 7.36
N PRO A 88 -8.51 21.01 6.43
CA PRO A 88 -8.39 22.44 6.77
C PRO A 88 -9.49 22.97 7.71
N SER A 89 -10.62 22.27 7.81
CA SER A 89 -11.78 22.64 8.62
C SER A 89 -11.73 22.10 10.05
N LEU A 90 -10.87 21.11 10.31
CA LEU A 90 -10.63 20.52 11.63
C LEU A 90 -9.15 20.78 11.91
N LYS A 91 -8.81 21.58 12.93
CA LYS A 91 -7.40 21.69 13.39
C LYS A 91 -6.76 20.30 13.31
N THR A 92 -5.58 20.19 12.68
CA THR A 92 -4.88 18.91 12.43
C THR A 92 -5.16 17.92 13.54
N SER A 93 -5.96 16.90 13.25
CA SER A 93 -6.38 15.93 14.26
C SER A 93 -5.50 14.70 14.17
N GLU A 94 -5.10 14.17 15.32
CA GLU A 94 -4.38 12.91 15.40
C GLU A 94 -5.29 11.76 14.92
N GLY A 95 -4.73 10.84 14.16
CA GLY A 95 -5.47 9.72 13.58
C GLY A 95 -4.68 8.41 13.64
N ILE A 96 -5.40 7.29 13.50
CA ILE A 96 -4.82 5.94 13.39
C ILE A 96 -5.20 5.33 12.06
N SER A 97 -4.20 4.84 11.36
CA SER A 97 -4.25 4.08 10.13
C SER A 97 -4.03 2.60 10.51
N ILE A 98 -4.89 1.70 10.06
CA ILE A 98 -4.69 0.24 10.20
C ILE A 98 -4.72 -0.39 8.82
N VAL A 99 -3.63 -1.11 8.49
CA VAL A 99 -3.53 -1.94 7.29
C VAL A 99 -3.45 -3.41 7.67
N GLY A 100 -4.27 -4.22 7.01
CA GLY A 100 -4.24 -5.67 7.16
C GLY A 100 -4.45 -6.40 5.84
N THR A 101 -4.14 -7.68 5.86
CA THR A 101 -4.45 -8.62 4.78
C THR A 101 -5.70 -9.41 5.15
N ILE A 102 -6.73 -9.32 4.32
CA ILE A 102 -7.96 -10.10 4.49
C ILE A 102 -7.70 -11.55 4.06
N ASP A 103 -8.15 -12.51 4.89
CA ASP A 103 -8.04 -13.93 4.59
C ASP A 103 -9.11 -14.36 3.59
N TYR A 104 -8.79 -14.20 2.31
CA TYR A 104 -9.61 -14.59 1.16
C TYR A 104 -8.79 -15.46 0.21
N ASP A 105 -9.46 -16.23 -0.68
CA ASP A 105 -8.79 -17.08 -1.68
C ASP A 105 -7.73 -16.31 -2.48
N VAL A 106 -8.01 -15.04 -2.78
CA VAL A 106 -7.00 -14.06 -3.21
C VAL A 106 -6.84 -13.04 -2.08
N PRO A 107 -5.81 -13.17 -1.22
CA PRO A 107 -5.59 -12.23 -0.14
C PRO A 107 -5.41 -10.81 -0.69
N PHE A 108 -6.05 -9.84 -0.05
CA PHE A 108 -6.01 -8.45 -0.48
C PHE A 108 -5.78 -7.51 0.70
N GLN A 109 -5.20 -6.36 0.39
CA GLN A 109 -4.89 -5.31 1.34
C GLN A 109 -6.17 -4.53 1.64
N PHE A 110 -6.41 -4.31 2.93
CA PHE A 110 -7.53 -3.52 3.41
C PHE A 110 -7.02 -2.54 4.46
N TYR A 111 -7.52 -1.31 4.34
CA TYR A 111 -7.08 -0.19 5.13
C TYR A 111 -8.30 0.55 5.68
N LEU A 112 -8.26 0.87 6.97
CA LEU A 112 -9.21 1.78 7.61
C LEU A 112 -8.46 2.87 8.36
N SER A 113 -9.05 4.06 8.36
CA SER A 113 -8.54 5.21 9.10
C SER A 113 -9.53 5.57 10.21
N PHE A 114 -9.01 6.01 11.36
CA PHE A 114 -9.78 6.35 12.54
C PHE A 114 -9.34 7.71 13.08
N VAL A 115 -10.28 8.46 13.64
CA VAL A 115 -10.08 9.76 14.30
C VAL A 115 -10.96 9.85 15.54
N GLU A 116 -10.67 10.79 16.43
CA GLU A 116 -11.54 11.06 17.57
C GLU A 116 -12.62 12.09 17.19
N VAL A 117 -13.89 11.74 17.41
CA VAL A 117 -15.06 12.62 17.25
C VAL A 117 -15.83 12.60 18.58
N ASP A 118 -16.05 13.78 19.16
CA ASP A 118 -16.76 13.93 20.44
C ASP A 118 -16.22 13.03 21.57
N GLY A 119 -14.90 12.86 21.65
CA GLY A 119 -14.24 12.05 22.67
C GLY A 119 -14.25 10.54 22.40
N GLN A 120 -14.79 10.10 21.25
CA GLN A 120 -14.87 8.69 20.86
C GLN A 120 -14.12 8.42 19.57
N LEU A 121 -13.43 7.28 19.49
CA LEU A 121 -12.80 6.85 18.26
C LEU A 121 -13.88 6.44 17.25
N ALA A 122 -13.85 7.05 16.07
CA ALA A 122 -14.76 6.81 14.96
C ALA A 122 -13.99 6.45 13.69
N LEU A 123 -14.65 5.69 12.82
CA LEU A 123 -14.12 5.42 11.49
C LEU A 123 -14.17 6.72 10.66
N ASN A 124 -13.04 7.09 10.07
CA ASN A 124 -12.92 8.18 9.13
C ASN A 124 -13.03 7.62 7.70
N THR A 125 -14.13 7.95 7.03
CA THR A 125 -14.46 7.45 5.69
C THR A 125 -14.43 8.58 4.68
N ILE A 126 -14.01 8.27 3.45
CA ILE A 126 -13.98 9.26 2.36
C ILE A 126 -15.37 9.41 1.75
N THR A 127 -16.13 8.32 1.67
CA THR A 127 -17.52 8.34 1.19
C THR A 127 -18.47 7.86 2.29
N GLN A 128 -19.69 8.40 2.29
CA GLN A 128 -20.71 8.04 3.28
C GLN A 128 -21.14 6.57 3.16
N ASP A 129 -21.17 6.04 1.93
CA ASP A 129 -21.52 4.66 1.61
C ASP A 129 -20.35 3.67 1.71
N GLN A 130 -19.15 4.20 2.01
CA GLN A 130 -17.89 3.46 2.15
C GLN A 130 -17.43 2.71 0.89
N SER A 131 -17.96 3.06 -0.28
CA SER A 131 -17.58 2.47 -1.57
C SER A 131 -16.09 2.62 -1.86
N ASN A 132 -15.46 3.67 -1.34
CA ASN A 132 -14.04 3.92 -1.49
C ASN A 132 -13.16 3.03 -0.60
N GLU A 133 -13.61 2.66 0.58
CA GLU A 133 -12.88 1.82 1.52
C GLU A 133 -12.89 0.36 1.07
N ILE A 134 -14.01 -0.12 0.53
CA ILE A 134 -14.16 -1.53 0.16
C ILE A 134 -13.61 -1.91 -1.24
N ARG A 135 -12.99 -0.98 -1.99
CA ARG A 135 -12.50 -1.25 -3.37
C ARG A 135 -11.61 -2.49 -3.49
N GLY A 136 -10.79 -2.76 -2.46
CA GLY A 136 -9.90 -3.92 -2.42
C GLY A 136 -10.61 -5.26 -2.62
N VAL A 137 -11.85 -5.41 -2.13
CA VAL A 137 -12.59 -6.68 -2.28
C VAL A 137 -13.04 -6.92 -3.71
N PHE A 138 -13.48 -5.88 -4.43
CA PHE A 138 -13.86 -6.00 -5.83
C PHE A 138 -12.65 -6.37 -6.69
N ALA A 139 -11.50 -5.76 -6.40
CA ALA A 139 -10.23 -6.13 -7.03
C ALA A 139 -9.89 -7.60 -6.76
N ALA A 140 -9.99 -8.07 -5.52
CA ALA A 140 -9.71 -9.47 -5.18
C ALA A 140 -10.63 -10.47 -5.91
N MET A 141 -11.93 -10.17 -5.99
CA MET A 141 -12.90 -11.03 -6.68
C MET A 141 -12.67 -11.04 -8.20
N LEU A 142 -12.34 -9.90 -8.82
CA LEU A 142 -11.98 -9.82 -10.24
C LEU A 142 -10.65 -10.52 -10.52
N PHE A 143 -9.68 -10.37 -9.63
CA PHE A 143 -8.41 -11.08 -9.72
C PHE A 143 -8.67 -12.58 -9.73
N LYS A 144 -9.47 -13.09 -8.78
CA LYS A 144 -9.86 -14.51 -8.73
C LYS A 144 -10.53 -14.95 -10.03
N ARG A 145 -11.42 -14.12 -10.60
CA ARG A 145 -12.14 -14.43 -11.85
C ARG A 145 -11.21 -14.49 -13.08
N TYR A 146 -10.15 -13.68 -13.09
CA TYR A 146 -9.22 -13.54 -14.23
C TYR A 146 -7.79 -13.96 -13.89
N GLU A 147 -7.63 -14.81 -12.87
CA GLU A 147 -6.33 -15.11 -12.24
C GLU A 147 -5.32 -15.65 -13.26
N GLN A 148 -5.76 -16.55 -14.14
CA GLN A 148 -4.89 -17.18 -15.12
C GLN A 148 -4.19 -16.15 -16.03
N ASP A 149 -4.95 -15.18 -16.57
CA ASP A 149 -4.40 -14.17 -17.48
C ASP A 149 -3.50 -13.18 -16.74
N ILE A 150 -3.91 -12.76 -15.54
CA ILE A 150 -3.16 -11.82 -14.70
C ILE A 150 -1.83 -12.45 -14.25
N GLU A 151 -1.84 -13.66 -13.69
CA GLU A 151 -0.63 -14.35 -13.21
C GLU A 151 0.30 -14.77 -14.34
N THR A 152 -0.24 -15.14 -15.49
CA THR A 152 0.58 -15.46 -16.67
C THR A 152 1.32 -14.20 -17.16
N THR A 153 0.63 -13.07 -17.21
CA THR A 153 1.23 -11.78 -17.59
C THR A 153 2.27 -11.32 -16.57
N ARG A 154 1.94 -11.39 -15.27
CA ARG A 154 2.86 -11.03 -14.17
C ARG A 154 4.15 -11.86 -14.21
N ARG A 155 4.04 -13.18 -14.39
CA ARG A 155 5.21 -14.07 -14.50
C ARG A 155 6.08 -13.72 -15.70
N LYS A 156 5.48 -13.37 -16.84
CA LYS A 156 6.25 -12.97 -18.02
C LYS A 156 6.94 -11.64 -17.82
N PHE A 157 6.26 -10.65 -17.24
CA PHE A 157 6.85 -9.37 -16.89
C PHE A 157 8.05 -9.58 -15.95
N LYS A 158 7.86 -10.31 -14.85
CA LYS A 158 8.93 -10.70 -13.91
C LYS A 158 10.15 -11.29 -14.62
N GLU A 159 9.93 -12.31 -15.46
CA GLU A 159 11.01 -13.00 -16.19
C GLU A 159 11.85 -12.04 -17.04
N VAL A 160 11.21 -11.08 -17.71
CA VAL A 160 11.91 -10.12 -18.56
C VAL A 160 12.68 -9.11 -17.72
N VAL A 161 12.06 -8.54 -16.67
CA VAL A 161 12.68 -7.47 -15.90
C VAL A 161 13.83 -7.97 -15.01
N GLU A 162 13.71 -9.18 -14.43
CA GLU A 162 14.78 -9.77 -13.61
C GLU A 162 16.04 -10.10 -14.42
N LYS A 163 15.90 -10.54 -15.68
CA LYS A 163 17.04 -10.78 -16.58
C LYS A 163 17.86 -9.51 -16.82
N ASP A 164 17.20 -8.38 -16.83
CA ASP A 164 17.79 -7.07 -17.03
C ASP A 164 18.17 -6.41 -15.66
N GLY A 165 18.11 -7.18 -14.58
CA GLY A 165 18.51 -6.83 -13.21
C GLY A 165 17.56 -5.90 -12.46
N TYR A 166 16.32 -5.75 -12.91
CA TYR A 166 15.26 -5.06 -12.15
C TYR A 166 14.63 -6.03 -11.14
N TYR A 167 14.00 -5.51 -10.10
CA TYR A 167 13.49 -6.33 -8.99
C TYR A 167 12.17 -5.81 -8.45
N ALA A 168 11.49 -6.62 -7.65
CA ALA A 168 10.33 -6.19 -6.89
C ALA A 168 10.71 -5.71 -5.50
N MET A 169 9.80 -4.97 -4.88
CA MET A 169 9.76 -4.77 -3.43
C MET A 169 9.77 -6.11 -2.68
N ASN A 170 10.33 -6.11 -1.48
CA ASN A 170 10.31 -7.30 -0.62
C ASN A 170 8.91 -7.61 -0.08
N LYS A 171 8.66 -8.89 0.20
CA LYS A 171 7.34 -9.39 0.63
C LYS A 171 6.88 -8.88 2.00
N LYS A 172 7.79 -8.40 2.86
CA LYS A 172 7.41 -7.83 4.15
C LYS A 172 6.80 -6.46 3.90
N LEU A 173 7.49 -5.61 3.15
CA LEU A 173 7.05 -4.26 2.81
C LEU A 173 5.79 -4.22 1.96
N GLU A 174 5.63 -5.18 1.04
CA GLU A 174 4.41 -5.38 0.22
C GLU A 174 3.11 -5.36 1.04
N LYS A 175 3.17 -5.83 2.29
CA LYS A 175 2.00 -5.96 3.18
C LYS A 175 1.69 -4.71 4.00
N HIS A 176 2.59 -3.74 4.02
CA HIS A 176 2.45 -2.48 4.74
C HIS A 176 1.88 -1.35 3.89
N GLN A 177 1.66 -1.58 2.59
CA GLN A 177 1.03 -0.61 1.71
C GLN A 177 -0.46 -0.45 2.06
N GLU A 178 -0.94 0.79 2.14
CA GLU A 178 -2.36 1.15 2.29
C GLU A 178 -3.13 1.03 0.96
N PHE A 179 -2.60 0.25 0.02
CA PHE A 179 -3.16 0.05 -1.31
C PHE A 179 -4.51 -0.65 -1.25
N LYS A 180 -5.47 -0.14 -2.03
CA LYS A 180 -6.84 -0.67 -2.09
C LYS A 180 -6.99 -1.63 -3.26
N GLY A 181 -6.42 -2.82 -3.09
CA GLY A 181 -6.39 -3.82 -4.14
C GLY A 181 -5.65 -5.08 -3.75
N VAL A 182 -5.19 -5.80 -4.77
CA VAL A 182 -4.31 -6.97 -4.65
C VAL A 182 -2.90 -6.53 -5.00
N THR A 183 -2.03 -6.47 -4.00
CA THR A 183 -0.58 -6.27 -4.18
C THR A 183 0.11 -7.62 -4.21
N LYS A 184 0.98 -7.83 -5.19
CA LYS A 184 1.91 -8.96 -5.31
C LYS A 184 3.25 -8.44 -5.83
N GLN A 185 4.35 -9.13 -5.55
CA GLN A 185 5.61 -8.82 -6.23
C GLN A 185 5.42 -8.70 -7.76
N TYR A 186 5.83 -7.55 -8.28
CA TYR A 186 5.71 -7.11 -9.67
C TYR A 186 4.31 -6.70 -10.16
N LEU A 187 3.32 -6.56 -9.27
CA LEU A 187 1.95 -6.31 -9.66
C LEU A 187 1.11 -5.64 -8.56
N ASP A 188 0.50 -4.52 -8.90
CA ASP A 188 -0.65 -3.97 -8.17
C ASP A 188 -1.90 -4.07 -9.05
N PHE A 189 -2.97 -4.63 -8.50
CA PHE A 189 -4.23 -4.80 -9.21
C PHE A 189 -5.38 -4.16 -8.43
N THR A 190 -6.12 -3.27 -9.08
CA THR A 190 -7.26 -2.58 -8.48
C THR A 190 -8.42 -2.42 -9.45
N THR A 191 -9.55 -1.96 -8.92
CA THR A 191 -10.66 -1.45 -9.70
C THR A 191 -11.34 -0.32 -8.96
N GLU A 192 -11.89 0.60 -9.73
CA GLU A 192 -12.85 1.57 -9.21
C GLU A 192 -14.23 0.93 -9.08
N SER A 193 -14.97 1.34 -8.05
CA SER A 193 -16.36 0.96 -7.83
C SER A 193 -17.08 2.09 -7.09
N THR A 194 -18.37 2.26 -7.38
CA THR A 194 -19.29 3.15 -6.64
C THR A 194 -20.31 2.35 -5.84
N ILE A 195 -20.09 1.03 -5.70
CA ILE A 195 -20.97 0.13 -4.97
C ILE A 195 -20.66 0.30 -3.48
N GLY A 196 -21.66 0.74 -2.70
CA GLY A 196 -21.54 0.91 -1.25
C GLY A 196 -21.55 -0.42 -0.48
N VAL A 197 -21.25 -0.34 0.81
CA VAL A 197 -21.17 -1.51 1.72
C VAL A 197 -22.46 -2.34 1.75
N GLU A 198 -23.63 -1.72 1.72
CA GLU A 198 -24.90 -2.45 1.81
C GLU A 198 -25.19 -3.27 0.55
N ASP A 199 -24.94 -2.70 -0.64
CA ASP A 199 -25.06 -3.45 -1.90
C ASP A 199 -23.98 -4.54 -2.01
N PHE A 200 -22.76 -4.26 -1.52
CA PHE A 200 -21.72 -5.28 -1.40
C PHE A 200 -22.17 -6.46 -0.52
N LYS A 201 -22.68 -6.19 0.69
CA LYS A 201 -23.16 -7.22 1.63
C LYS A 201 -24.27 -8.07 1.02
N LYS A 202 -25.15 -7.46 0.23
CA LYS A 202 -26.28 -8.12 -0.43
C LYS A 202 -25.85 -8.97 -1.62
N ASP A 203 -25.07 -8.42 -2.53
CA ASP A 203 -24.83 -9.01 -3.85
C ASP A 203 -23.50 -9.77 -3.95
N PHE A 204 -22.44 -9.25 -3.31
CA PHE A 204 -21.07 -9.74 -3.50
C PHE A 204 -20.58 -10.63 -2.37
N LYS A 205 -20.88 -10.28 -1.11
CA LYS A 205 -20.48 -11.08 0.07
C LYS A 205 -20.88 -12.57 -0.07
N PRO A 206 -22.10 -12.94 -0.53
CA PRO A 206 -22.46 -14.36 -0.70
C PRO A 206 -21.62 -15.08 -1.77
N VAL A 207 -21.07 -14.35 -2.74
CA VAL A 207 -20.24 -14.90 -3.81
C VAL A 207 -18.82 -15.18 -3.32
N MET A 208 -18.35 -14.53 -2.25
CA MET A 208 -17.03 -14.78 -1.68
C MET A 208 -16.85 -16.23 -1.22
N GLU A 209 -17.90 -16.90 -0.74
CA GLU A 209 -17.82 -18.30 -0.29
C GLU A 209 -17.78 -19.32 -1.45
N LEU A 210 -18.06 -18.89 -2.69
CA LEU A 210 -18.12 -19.77 -3.84
C LEU A 210 -16.73 -20.07 -4.40
N LYS A 211 -16.61 -21.25 -5.03
CA LYS A 211 -15.37 -21.72 -5.68
C LYS A 211 -15.66 -22.23 -7.09
N GLY A 212 -14.60 -22.25 -7.91
CA GLY A 212 -14.64 -22.79 -9.27
C GLY A 212 -15.76 -22.21 -10.13
N GLU A 213 -16.46 -23.08 -10.84
CA GLU A 213 -17.48 -22.68 -11.83
C GLU A 213 -18.66 -21.93 -11.20
N ALA A 214 -19.08 -22.29 -9.99
CA ALA A 214 -20.17 -21.60 -9.30
C ALA A 214 -19.81 -20.13 -9.01
N PHE A 215 -18.56 -19.88 -8.63
CA PHE A 215 -18.04 -18.52 -8.46
C PHE A 215 -18.02 -17.79 -9.80
N ASN A 216 -17.46 -18.40 -10.85
CA ASN A 216 -17.32 -17.78 -12.17
C ASN A 216 -18.68 -17.33 -12.73
N GLN A 217 -19.69 -18.20 -12.69
CA GLN A 217 -21.03 -17.90 -13.19
C GLN A 217 -21.71 -16.76 -12.41
N LYS A 218 -21.52 -16.71 -11.08
CA LYS A 218 -22.08 -15.65 -10.25
C LYS A 218 -21.34 -14.33 -10.46
N MET A 219 -20.02 -14.36 -10.56
CA MET A 219 -19.23 -13.18 -10.90
C MET A 219 -19.57 -12.64 -12.28
N ASP A 220 -19.77 -13.49 -13.28
CA ASP A 220 -20.14 -13.04 -14.63
C ASP A 220 -21.50 -12.33 -14.64
N LYS A 221 -22.47 -12.79 -13.84
CA LYS A 221 -23.75 -12.09 -13.63
C LYS A 221 -23.59 -10.76 -12.90
N LEU A 222 -22.74 -10.70 -11.88
CA LEU A 222 -22.44 -9.45 -11.17
C LEU A 222 -21.74 -8.44 -12.07
N ILE A 223 -20.79 -8.87 -12.90
CA ILE A 223 -20.13 -8.03 -13.90
C ILE A 223 -21.13 -7.52 -14.94
N GLN A 224 -22.13 -8.31 -15.33
CA GLN A 224 -23.19 -7.81 -16.21
C GLN A 224 -24.07 -6.74 -15.54
N LYS A 225 -24.35 -6.92 -14.24
CA LYS A 225 -25.13 -5.95 -13.45
C LYS A 225 -24.35 -4.67 -13.15
N TYR A 226 -23.05 -4.82 -12.90
CA TYR A 226 -22.11 -3.76 -12.50
C TYR A 226 -20.90 -3.75 -13.44
N PRO A 227 -21.07 -3.40 -14.73
CA PRO A 227 -20.00 -3.49 -15.72
C PRO A 227 -18.80 -2.58 -15.42
N GLU A 228 -18.99 -1.53 -14.63
CA GLU A 228 -17.96 -0.59 -14.23
C GLU A 228 -16.80 -1.26 -13.49
N ILE A 229 -17.05 -2.29 -12.67
CA ILE A 229 -15.98 -2.96 -11.90
C ILE A 229 -15.01 -3.69 -12.85
N LYS A 230 -15.48 -4.17 -14.00
CA LYS A 230 -14.60 -4.79 -14.99
C LYS A 230 -13.95 -3.75 -15.89
N ASN A 231 -14.72 -2.75 -16.32
CA ASN A 231 -14.24 -1.73 -17.27
C ASN A 231 -13.18 -0.81 -16.64
N LYS A 232 -13.20 -0.64 -15.32
CA LYS A 232 -12.26 0.19 -14.58
C LYS A 232 -11.17 -0.61 -13.87
N MET A 233 -10.96 -1.87 -14.27
CA MET A 233 -9.79 -2.63 -13.84
C MET A 233 -8.51 -1.86 -14.17
N LYS A 234 -7.56 -1.84 -13.24
CA LYS A 234 -6.22 -1.30 -13.45
C LYS A 234 -5.20 -2.33 -13.00
N THR A 235 -4.23 -2.58 -13.86
CA THR A 235 -3.16 -3.54 -13.62
C THR A 235 -1.81 -2.87 -13.80
N ASP A 236 -1.14 -2.61 -12.67
CA ASP A 236 0.13 -1.91 -12.62
C ASP A 236 1.26 -2.93 -12.46
N PHE A 237 2.10 -3.05 -13.47
CA PHE A 237 3.29 -3.91 -13.45
C PHE A 237 4.47 -3.11 -12.93
N ILE A 238 5.01 -3.51 -11.77
CA ILE A 238 5.95 -2.69 -11.01
C ILE A 238 7.33 -3.34 -10.99
N ALA A 239 8.37 -2.57 -11.27
CA ALA A 239 9.74 -3.01 -11.04
C ALA A 239 10.61 -1.84 -10.54
N TYR A 240 11.66 -2.18 -9.80
CA TYR A 240 12.62 -1.26 -9.21
C TYR A 240 14.00 -1.46 -9.83
N TYR A 241 14.78 -0.38 -9.90
CA TYR A 241 16.17 -0.41 -10.34
C TYR A 241 17.09 0.32 -9.37
N SER A 242 18.32 -0.17 -9.24
CA SER A 242 19.35 0.50 -8.45
C SER A 242 19.72 1.84 -9.06
N LYS A 243 20.00 2.83 -8.20
CA LYS A 243 20.51 4.14 -8.60
C LYS A 243 21.73 4.06 -9.51
N ASP A 244 22.65 3.12 -9.31
CA ASP A 244 23.85 2.99 -10.17
C ASP A 244 23.56 2.59 -11.63
N LYS A 245 22.31 2.22 -11.97
CA LYS A 245 21.85 2.09 -13.36
C LYS A 245 21.50 3.45 -14.01
N GLU A 246 21.73 4.57 -13.32
CA GLU A 246 21.41 5.96 -13.70
C GLU A 246 22.20 6.54 -14.88
N VAL A 247 23.10 5.79 -15.55
CA VAL A 247 24.03 6.45 -16.49
C VAL A 247 23.32 7.19 -17.64
N GLU A 248 22.08 6.88 -18.04
CA GLU A 248 21.20 7.91 -18.62
C GLU A 248 19.72 7.61 -18.35
N ASN A 249 18.92 8.57 -17.90
CA ASN A 249 17.43 8.47 -17.88
C ASN A 249 16.85 8.01 -19.23
N LYS A 250 17.55 8.28 -20.35
CA LYS A 250 17.25 7.77 -21.69
C LYS A 250 17.29 6.24 -21.77
N GLU A 251 18.15 5.57 -21.01
CA GLU A 251 18.25 4.12 -20.97
C GLU A 251 17.04 3.48 -20.31
N VAL A 252 16.55 4.00 -19.18
CA VAL A 252 15.34 3.46 -18.52
C VAL A 252 14.10 3.72 -19.36
N THR A 253 13.95 4.89 -19.99
CA THR A 253 12.84 5.15 -20.92
C THR A 253 12.91 4.24 -22.16
N ARG A 254 14.09 4.09 -22.77
CA ARG A 254 14.30 3.18 -23.90
C ARG A 254 14.04 1.72 -23.50
N TYR A 255 14.45 1.36 -22.29
CA TYR A 255 14.18 0.06 -21.69
C TYR A 255 12.67 -0.17 -21.54
N ALA A 256 11.93 0.78 -20.97
CA ALA A 256 10.48 0.70 -20.82
C ALA A 256 9.77 0.53 -22.18
N LEU A 257 10.21 1.24 -23.21
CA LEU A 257 9.70 1.08 -24.58
C LEU A 257 9.96 -0.33 -25.15
N ASN A 258 11.15 -0.88 -24.92
CA ASN A 258 11.50 -2.23 -25.35
C ASN A 258 10.78 -3.31 -24.52
N LEU A 259 10.62 -3.09 -23.22
CA LEU A 259 9.85 -3.94 -22.32
C LEU A 259 8.41 -4.02 -22.80
N ARG A 260 7.77 -2.87 -23.09
CA ARG A 260 6.43 -2.80 -23.68
C ARG A 260 6.34 -3.67 -24.92
N LYS A 261 7.24 -3.51 -25.89
CA LYS A 261 7.25 -4.33 -27.12
C LYS A 261 7.31 -5.84 -26.82
N ARG A 262 8.08 -6.25 -25.81
CA ARG A 262 8.26 -7.66 -25.42
C ARG A 262 7.06 -8.24 -24.67
N THR A 263 6.28 -7.41 -23.98
CA THR A 263 5.18 -7.86 -23.10
C THR A 263 3.78 -7.49 -23.61
N ASN A 264 3.65 -6.67 -24.65
CA ASN A 264 2.37 -6.10 -25.04
C ASN A 264 1.30 -7.15 -25.39
N ASN A 265 1.68 -8.17 -26.16
CA ASN A 265 0.77 -9.23 -26.60
C ASN A 265 0.16 -10.01 -25.44
N ILE A 266 0.89 -10.18 -24.32
CA ILE A 266 0.37 -10.88 -23.16
C ILE A 266 -0.50 -9.95 -22.30
N MET A 267 -0.13 -8.67 -22.19
CA MET A 267 -0.92 -7.66 -21.48
C MET A 267 -2.29 -7.39 -22.11
N LYS A 268 -2.42 -7.53 -23.44
CA LYS A 268 -3.70 -7.42 -24.19
C LYS A 268 -4.80 -8.35 -23.69
N LYS A 269 -4.45 -9.45 -23.00
CA LYS A 269 -5.42 -10.43 -22.48
C LYS A 269 -6.15 -9.95 -21.23
N ILE A 270 -5.59 -8.97 -20.54
CA ILE A 270 -6.19 -8.40 -19.32
C ILE A 270 -7.15 -7.28 -19.73
N ASN A 271 -8.28 -7.13 -19.02
CA ASN A 271 -9.22 -6.02 -19.26
C ASN A 271 -8.77 -4.75 -18.53
N GLY A 272 -9.28 -3.60 -18.96
CA GLY A 272 -9.01 -2.31 -18.33
C GLY A 272 -7.64 -1.72 -18.67
N GLU A 273 -7.17 -0.80 -17.83
CA GLU A 273 -5.90 -0.09 -17.97
C GLU A 273 -4.73 -0.96 -17.51
N LYS A 274 -3.61 -0.92 -18.24
CA LYS A 274 -2.37 -1.59 -17.84
C LYS A 274 -1.25 -0.59 -17.94
N THR A 275 -0.47 -0.47 -16.88
CA THR A 275 0.66 0.44 -16.84
C THR A 275 1.88 -0.28 -16.32
N MET A 276 3.04 -0.03 -16.92
CA MET A 276 4.32 -0.48 -16.38
C MET A 276 4.97 0.69 -15.67
N TYR A 277 5.35 0.48 -14.41
CA TYR A 277 6.09 1.44 -13.60
C TYR A 277 7.49 0.93 -13.29
N LEU A 278 8.48 1.74 -13.61
CA LEU A 278 9.88 1.53 -13.24
C LEU A 278 10.28 2.62 -12.25
N TYR A 279 10.53 2.23 -11.01
CA TYR A 279 10.91 3.11 -9.92
C TYR A 279 12.41 2.99 -9.64
N GLU A 280 13.10 4.11 -9.50
CA GLU A 280 14.39 4.11 -8.84
C GLU A 280 14.20 3.66 -7.38
N ASP A 281 15.10 2.83 -6.88
CA ASP A 281 15.05 2.24 -5.55
C ASP A 281 15.46 3.22 -4.44
N THR A 282 14.64 4.26 -4.30
CA THR A 282 14.81 5.35 -3.36
C THR A 282 13.43 5.77 -2.86
N VAL A 283 12.97 5.21 -1.74
CA VAL A 283 11.65 5.50 -1.15
C VAL A 283 11.77 6.22 0.19
N MET A 284 10.77 7.05 0.51
CA MET A 284 10.64 7.67 1.83
C MET A 284 10.14 6.61 2.81
N PRO A 285 10.79 6.45 3.98
CA PRO A 285 10.44 5.38 4.91
C PRO A 285 9.15 5.64 5.71
N ASP A 286 8.75 6.89 5.85
CA ASP A 286 7.65 7.34 6.72
C ASP A 286 6.39 7.79 5.98
N GLU A 287 6.51 8.13 4.70
CA GLU A 287 5.42 8.69 3.89
C GLU A 287 4.73 7.67 2.99
N ILE A 288 3.39 7.69 3.05
CA ILE A 288 2.50 6.97 2.14
C ILE A 288 1.84 7.98 1.21
N SER A 289 1.99 7.76 -0.09
CA SER A 289 1.36 8.53 -1.17
C SER A 289 -0.17 8.48 -1.10
N SER A 290 -0.83 9.36 -1.83
CA SER A 290 -2.30 9.35 -2.00
C SER A 290 -2.86 8.08 -2.64
N LEU A 291 -2.01 7.25 -3.26
CA LEU A 291 -2.37 5.94 -3.82
C LEU A 291 -2.26 4.80 -2.80
N GLY A 292 -1.83 5.07 -1.57
CA GLY A 292 -1.60 4.07 -0.54
C GLY A 292 -0.27 3.32 -0.70
N LEU A 293 0.62 3.79 -1.58
CA LEU A 293 1.96 3.23 -1.80
C LEU A 293 3.00 4.07 -1.08
N LEU A 294 4.15 3.49 -0.69
CA LEU A 294 5.28 4.28 -0.19
C LEU A 294 5.71 5.34 -1.21
N GLU A 295 5.95 6.56 -0.72
CA GLU A 295 6.33 7.67 -1.58
C GLU A 295 7.73 7.43 -2.18
N SER A 296 7.82 7.52 -3.50
CA SER A 296 9.09 7.38 -4.21
C SER A 296 9.75 8.74 -4.32
N LYS A 297 11.01 8.85 -3.89
CA LYS A 297 11.81 10.07 -4.03
C LYS A 297 12.66 10.09 -5.30
N GLY A 298 12.89 8.92 -5.88
CA GLY A 298 13.71 8.74 -7.07
C GLY A 298 12.94 8.88 -8.38
N HIS A 299 13.65 8.69 -9.49
CA HIS A 299 13.08 8.80 -10.82
C HIS A 299 12.07 7.68 -11.12
N LYS A 300 10.92 8.07 -11.66
CA LYS A 300 9.81 7.19 -12.05
C LYS A 300 9.57 7.26 -13.55
N VAL A 301 9.67 6.13 -14.24
CA VAL A 301 9.19 5.98 -15.62
C VAL A 301 7.89 5.19 -15.61
N ASN A 302 6.89 5.68 -16.34
CA ASN A 302 5.67 4.92 -16.60
C ASN A 302 5.39 4.83 -18.10
N ILE A 303 4.77 3.72 -18.51
CA ILE A 303 4.33 3.54 -19.89
C ILE A 303 3.11 2.62 -19.94
N GLY A 304 2.11 2.99 -20.74
CA GLY A 304 0.94 2.16 -20.97
C GLY A 304 1.29 0.82 -21.64
N GLY A 305 0.53 -0.22 -21.31
CA GLY A 305 0.66 -1.57 -21.85
C GLY A 305 -0.66 -2.07 -22.43
N GLY A 306 -0.58 -2.97 -23.41
CA GLY A 306 -1.74 -3.56 -24.09
C GLY A 306 -2.22 -2.80 -25.33
N ASP A 307 -1.68 -1.62 -25.63
CA ASP A 307 -2.22 -0.75 -26.71
C ASP A 307 -1.57 -0.94 -28.09
N TYR A 308 -0.44 -1.65 -28.17
CA TYR A 308 0.32 -1.94 -29.40
C TYR A 308 0.04 -3.31 -30.03
#